data_AF-V4Y084-F1
#
_entry.id   AF-V4Y084-F1
#
_cell.length_a   1.000
_cell.length_b   1.000
_cell.length_c   1.000
_cell.angle_alpha   90.00
_cell.angle_beta   90.00
_cell.angle_gamma   90.00
#
_symmetry.space_group_name_H-M   'P 1'
#
loop_
_entity.id
_entity.type
_entity.pdbx_description
1 polymer ?
#
loop_
_entity_poly.entity_id
_entity_poly.type
_entity_poly.pdbx_seq_one_letter_code
_entity_poly.pdbx_strand_id
1 'polypeptide(L)' 'MTRLRFFACEACETVYALPESPASGEPCADCAGTLREITGALGGDAYFAPNTIDDG' A
#
# COMPACT_ATOMS: atom_id res chain seq x y z
N MET A 1 -8.59 -17.80 -6.66
CA MET A 1 -8.76 -16.34 -6.50
C MET A 1 -7.46 -15.78 -5.95
N THR A 2 -6.69 -15.06 -6.77
CA THR A 2 -5.43 -14.44 -6.34
C THR A 2 -5.76 -13.16 -5.58
N ARG A 3 -5.38 -13.05 -4.30
CA ARG A 3 -5.53 -11.81 -3.54
C ARG A 3 -4.32 -10.94 -3.80
N LEU A 4 -4.55 -9.70 -4.23
CA LEU A 4 -3.50 -8.70 -4.35
C LEU A 4 -3.06 -8.23 -2.96
N ARG A 5 -1.76 -7.95 -2.85
CA ARG A 5 -1.12 -7.32 -1.71
C ARG A 5 -0.53 -5.99 -2.17
N PHE A 6 -0.49 -5.02 -1.26
CA PHE A 6 -0.02 -3.67 -1.57
C PHE A 6 1.29 -3.38 -0.85
N PHE A 7 2.23 -2.74 -1.53
CA PHE A 7 3.55 -2.38 -1.01
C PHE A 7 3.85 -0.92 -1.34
N ALA A 8 4.40 -0.18 -0.38
CA ALA A 8 4.85 1.20 -0.58
C ALA A 8 6.37 1.29 -0.48
N CYS A 9 6.97 2.10 -1.35
CA CYS A 9 8.33 2.58 -1.17
C CYS A 9 8.30 3.95 -0.47
N GLU A 10 8.92 4.06 0.70
CA GLU A 10 8.98 5.31 1.45
C GLU A 10 9.96 6.33 0.84
N ALA A 11 10.85 5.89 -0.07
CA ALA A 11 11.85 6.76 -0.69
C ALA A 11 11.33 7.56 -1.90
N CYS A 12 10.49 6.93 -2.74
CA CYS A 12 9.91 7.55 -3.93
C CYS A 12 8.37 7.61 -3.88
N GLU A 13 7.77 7.27 -2.74
CA GLU A 13 6.33 7.33 -2.46
C GLU A 13 5.46 6.52 -3.45
N THR A 14 6.07 5.54 -4.13
CA THR A 14 5.39 4.70 -5.12
C THR A 14 4.71 3.49 -4.45
N VAL A 15 3.49 3.16 -4.92
CA VAL A 15 2.70 2.03 -4.46
C VAL A 15 2.59 0.95 -5.54
N TYR A 16 2.82 -0.30 -5.16
CA TYR A 16 2.73 -1.48 -6.02
C TYR A 16 1.61 -2.41 -5.56
N ALA A 17 0.86 -2.98 -6.51
CA ALA A 17 -0.11 -4.03 -6.27
C ALA A 17 0.41 -5.34 -6.87
N LEU A 18 0.80 -6.28 -6.01
CA LEU A 18 1.44 -7.54 -6.41
C LEU A 18 0.56 -8.74 -6.04
N PRO A 19 0.50 -9.78 -6.90
CA PRO A 19 -0.30 -10.98 -6.64
C PRO A 19 0.26 -11.88 -5.53
N GLU A 20 1.56 -11.75 -5.23
CA GLU A 20 2.27 -12.47 -4.17
C GLU A 20 3.08 -11.50 -3.31
N SER A 21 3.44 -11.90 -2.09
CA SER A 21 4.43 -11.11 -1.33
C SER A 21 5.75 -11.21 -2.08
N PRO A 22 6.39 -10.07 -2.44
CA PRO A 22 7.77 -10.09 -2.86
C PRO A 22 8.58 -10.69 -1.70
N ALA A 23 9.70 -11.34 -2.01
CA ALA A 23 10.56 -11.87 -0.98
C ALA A 23 10.90 -10.75 0.02
N SER A 24 10.86 -11.04 1.32
CA SER A 24 11.12 -10.04 2.36
C SER A 24 12.42 -9.28 2.05
N GLY A 25 12.30 -7.97 1.81
CA GLY A 25 13.45 -7.12 1.45
C GLY A 25 13.68 -6.88 -0.04
N GLU A 26 12.72 -7.21 -0.92
CA GLU A 26 12.82 -6.86 -2.34
C GLU A 26 12.88 -5.33 -2.53
N PRO A 27 13.84 -4.82 -3.31
CA PRO A 27 14.00 -3.38 -3.51
C PRO A 27 12.95 -2.83 -4.49
N CYS A 28 12.60 -1.56 -4.31
CA CYS A 28 11.77 -0.82 -5.25
C CYS A 28 12.41 -0.85 -6.64
N ALA A 29 11.62 -1.18 -7.67
CA ALA A 29 12.10 -1.28 -9.03
C ALA A 29 12.59 0.06 -9.61
N ASP A 30 12.10 1.18 -9.07
CA ASP A 30 12.41 2.53 -9.57
C ASP A 30 13.63 3.16 -8.89
N CYS A 31 13.70 3.08 -7.56
CA CYS A 31 14.72 3.79 -6.78
C CYS A 31 15.62 2.88 -5.91
N ALA A 32 15.43 1.55 -5.99
CA ALA A 32 16.09 0.57 -5.13
C ALA A 32 15.87 0.75 -3.62
N GLY A 33 14.92 1.60 -3.22
CA GLY A 33 14.53 1.80 -1.82
C GLY A 33 13.82 0.58 -1.22
N THR A 34 13.69 0.53 0.10
CA THR A 34 13.02 -0.56 0.79
C THR A 34 11.51 -0.52 0.56
N LEU A 35 10.92 -1.67 0.19
CA LEU A 35 9.48 -1.84 0.11
C LEU A 35 8.91 -2.32 1.45
N ARG A 36 7.79 -1.72 1.87
CA ARG A 36 7.04 -2.09 3.06
C ARG A 36 5.62 -2.53 2.68
N GLU A 37 5.20 -3.70 3.17
CA GLU A 37 3.82 -4.18 2.96
C GLU A 37 2.82 -3.29 3.71
N ILE A 38 1.78 -2.88 3.00
CA ILE A 38 0.64 -2.15 3.56
C ILE A 38 -0.31 -3.20 4.15
N THR A 39 -0.08 -3.55 5.41
CA THR A 39 -0.89 -4.52 6.17
C THR A 39 -1.98 -3.87 7.01
N GLY A 40 -2.02 -2.54 7.07
CA GLY A 40 -3.06 -1.78 7.75
C GLY A 40 -4.42 -2.02 7.11
N ALA A 41 -5.48 -2.10 7.93
CA ALA A 41 -6.84 -2.04 7.42
C ALA A 41 -6.98 -0.79 6.54
N LEU A 42 -7.49 -0.96 5.33
CA LEU A 42 -7.80 0.10 4.34
C LEU A 42 -8.86 1.11 4.84
N GLY A 43 -8.97 1.34 6.15
CA GLY A 43 -9.91 2.27 6.79
C GLY A 43 -9.24 3.20 7.81
N GLY A 44 -7.92 3.16 7.98
CA GLY A 44 -7.17 4.12 8.80
C GLY A 44 -6.46 5.20 8.00
N ASP A 45 -6.34 5.02 6.69
CA ASP A 45 -5.72 5.99 5.79
C ASP A 45 -6.74 7.07 5.41
N ALA A 46 -6.31 8.34 5.41
CA ALA A 46 -7.19 9.49 5.13
C ALA A 46 -7.88 9.41 3.76
N TYR A 47 -7.31 8.63 2.84
CA TYR A 47 -7.89 8.33 1.53
C TYR A 47 -9.17 7.48 1.57
N PHE A 48 -9.40 6.74 2.65
CA PHE A 48 -10.52 5.79 2.79
C PHE A 48 -11.46 6.12 3.95
N ALA A 49 -11.21 7.21 4.68
CA ALA A 49 -12.14 7.67 5.70
C ALA A 49 -13.49 8.02 5.03
N PRO A 50 -14.61 7.45 5.49
CA PRO A 50 -15.91 7.88 5.00
C PRO A 50 -16.07 9.36 5.35
N ASN A 51 -16.18 10.21 4.33
CA ASN A 51 -16.68 11.56 4.53
C ASN A 51 -18.10 11.40 5.07
N THR A 52 -18.26 11.52 6.39
CA THR A 52 -19.56 11.67 7.02
C THR A 52 -20.08 13.04 6.61
N ILE A 53 -20.65 13.12 5.40
CA ILE A 53 -21.56 14.19 5.05
C ILE A 53 -22.80 13.93 5.89
N ASP A 54 -22.87 14.61 7.03
CA ASP A 54 -24.06 14.77 7.84
C ASP A 54 -25.04 15.61 7.02
N ASP A 55 -25.98 14.95 6.35
CA ASP A 55 -27.15 15.59 5.73
C ASP A 55 -28.21 15.71 6.82
N GLY A 56 -28.27 16.91 7.41
CA GLY A 56 -29.29 17.33 8.39
C GLY A 56 -30.27 18.32 7.78
#